data_AF-A0A6I4TSK4-F1
#
_entry.id   AF-A0A6I4TSK4-F1
#
_cell.length_a   1.000
_cell.length_b   1.000
_cell.length_c   1.000
_cell.angle_alpha   90.00
_cell.angle_beta   90.00
_cell.angle_gamma   90.00
#
_symmetry.space_group_name_H-M   'P 1'
#
loop_
_entity.id
_entity.type
_entity.pdbx_description
1 polymer ?
#
loop_
_entity_poly.entity_id
_entity_poly.type
_entity_poly.pdbx_seq_one_letter_code
_entity_poly.pdbx_strand_id
1 'polypeptide(L)'
;MKRSVTIAALALFALGGSLSAASADDRTDSAPAASQPAVDDLPHFLPSANDAAAANLAPQIDEAAALTPAADFEIAEEAEEIGGGMASFYGRELAGRPTASGERFDPSGLTAAHRTLPFGSKVRVTNARNGRSVVVRINDRGPFHGNRLIDLSHGAAESIGLVSAGSGRVELALLGS
;
A
#
# COMPACT_ATOMS: atom_id res chain seq x y z
N MET A 1 -21.77 2.30 -52.52
CA MET A 1 -22.37 0.95 -52.47
C MET A 1 -22.93 0.70 -51.07
N LYS A 2 -24.21 0.33 -50.96
CA LYS A 2 -24.94 0.00 -49.73
C LYS A 2 -24.86 -1.51 -49.48
N ARG A 3 -24.56 -1.99 -48.25
CA ARG A 3 -24.94 -3.32 -47.69
C ARG A 3 -24.94 -3.20 -46.16
N SER A 4 -26.06 -2.83 -45.54
CA SER A 4 -27.12 -3.69 -44.96
C SER A 4 -26.71 -4.49 -43.72
N VAL A 5 -27.45 -4.21 -42.65
CA VAL A 5 -27.47 -4.76 -41.29
C VAL A 5 -28.07 -6.18 -41.28
N THR A 6 -27.69 -7.01 -40.31
CA THR A 6 -28.49 -8.19 -39.91
C THR A 6 -28.52 -8.28 -38.38
N ILE A 7 -29.73 -8.15 -37.83
CA ILE A 7 -30.12 -8.43 -36.46
C ILE A 7 -30.70 -9.86 -36.44
N ALA A 8 -30.29 -10.69 -35.49
CA ALA A 8 -30.94 -11.94 -35.10
C ALA A 8 -30.39 -12.37 -33.74
N ALA A 9 -31.08 -13.05 -32.84
CA ALA A 9 -32.50 -13.17 -32.53
C ALA A 9 -32.54 -13.80 -31.13
N LEU A 10 -33.45 -13.28 -30.32
CA LEU A 10 -34.05 -13.83 -29.11
C LEU A 10 -34.02 -15.37 -28.97
N ALA A 11 -33.59 -15.88 -27.81
CA ALA A 11 -33.97 -17.21 -27.32
C ALA A 11 -34.45 -17.09 -25.87
N LEU A 12 -35.75 -17.23 -25.71
CA LEU A 12 -36.51 -17.35 -24.47
C LEU A 12 -36.53 -18.84 -24.06
N PHE A 13 -36.13 -19.17 -22.84
CA PHE A 13 -36.44 -20.47 -22.24
C PHE A 13 -37.22 -20.24 -20.95
N ALA A 14 -38.36 -20.92 -20.87
CA ALA A 14 -39.40 -20.76 -19.87
C ALA A 14 -39.53 -22.03 -19.02
N LEU A 15 -40.23 -21.89 -17.88
CA LEU A 15 -40.79 -22.93 -16.99
C LEU A 15 -39.73 -23.80 -16.26
N GLY A 16 -39.85 -24.14 -14.98
CA GLY A 16 -40.94 -24.09 -14.02
C GLY A 16 -40.58 -25.12 -12.92
N GLY A 17 -40.86 -24.83 -11.66
CA GLY A 17 -40.56 -25.74 -10.56
C GLY A 17 -40.90 -25.13 -9.21
N SER A 18 -42.09 -25.49 -8.72
CA SER A 18 -42.72 -24.97 -7.50
C SER A 18 -42.69 -26.01 -6.37
N LEU A 19 -42.76 -25.48 -5.13
CA LEU A 19 -43.10 -26.11 -3.84
C LEU A 19 -42.10 -27.07 -3.16
N SER A 20 -41.67 -26.69 -1.96
CA SER A 20 -42.07 -27.42 -0.75
C SER A 20 -42.03 -26.50 0.47
N ALA A 21 -43.16 -26.44 1.18
CA ALA A 21 -43.34 -25.81 2.48
C ALA A 21 -43.81 -26.91 3.45
N ALA A 22 -43.10 -27.06 4.57
CA ALA A 22 -43.47 -27.75 5.81
C ALA A 22 -42.20 -27.73 6.70
N SER A 23 -42.22 -27.54 8.01
CA SER A 23 -43.25 -27.37 9.01
C SER A 23 -42.58 -26.76 10.25
N ALA A 24 -43.39 -26.14 11.09
CA ALA A 24 -43.04 -25.54 12.37
C ALA A 24 -42.25 -26.46 13.31
N ASP A 25 -41.40 -25.87 14.15
CA ASP A 25 -41.43 -26.21 15.57
C ASP A 25 -41.13 -24.96 16.41
N ASP A 26 -42.16 -24.59 17.17
CA ASP A 26 -42.20 -23.60 18.22
C ASP A 26 -41.63 -24.24 19.49
N ARG A 27 -40.50 -23.74 20.00
CA ARG A 27 -40.12 -23.89 21.41
C ARG A 27 -39.43 -22.62 21.89
N THR A 28 -40.20 -21.86 22.65
CA THR A 28 -39.74 -21.03 23.75
C THR A 28 -38.73 -21.80 24.63
N ASP A 29 -37.56 -21.22 24.85
CA ASP A 29 -37.00 -21.22 26.20
C ASP A 29 -36.22 -19.93 26.45
N SER A 30 -36.48 -19.36 27.61
CA SER A 30 -35.94 -18.10 28.08
C SER A 30 -34.74 -18.35 28.99
N ALA A 31 -33.69 -17.54 28.81
CA ALA A 31 -32.69 -17.17 29.82
C ALA A 31 -31.71 -18.28 30.30
N PRO A 32 -30.51 -17.93 30.84
CA PRO A 32 -30.14 -16.64 31.40
C PRO A 32 -28.87 -16.00 30.82
N ALA A 33 -28.83 -14.69 31.06
CA ALA A 33 -27.65 -13.84 30.97
C ALA A 33 -26.46 -14.48 31.71
N ALA A 34 -25.39 -14.76 30.98
CA ALA A 34 -24.10 -15.03 31.56
C ALA A 34 -23.58 -13.73 32.19
N SER A 35 -23.49 -13.76 33.52
CA SER A 35 -22.92 -12.70 34.35
C SER A 35 -21.49 -12.40 33.89
N GLN A 36 -21.20 -11.11 33.66
CA GLN A 36 -19.84 -10.62 33.59
C GLN A 36 -19.20 -10.76 34.98
N PRO A 37 -17.97 -11.31 35.12
CA PRO A 37 -17.21 -11.14 36.34
C PRO A 37 -16.69 -9.70 36.38
N ALA A 38 -17.18 -8.94 37.35
CA ALA A 38 -16.56 -7.70 37.76
C ALA A 38 -15.47 -8.00 38.81
N VAL A 39 -14.40 -7.19 38.76
CA VAL A 39 -13.38 -6.89 39.80
C VAL A 39 -12.32 -8.00 40.02
N ASP A 40 -11.03 -7.78 40.25
CA ASP A 40 -10.27 -6.64 40.80
C ASP A 40 -8.75 -6.83 40.51
N ASP A 41 -8.00 -5.72 40.64
CA ASP A 41 -6.56 -5.61 41.02
C ASP A 41 -5.44 -6.12 40.11
N LEU A 42 -5.02 -5.27 39.16
CA LEU A 42 -3.63 -5.26 38.68
C LEU A 42 -2.89 -4.02 39.24
N PRO A 43 -1.67 -4.18 39.79
CA PRO A 43 -0.94 -3.09 40.42
C PRO A 43 -0.56 -2.00 39.41
N HIS A 44 -0.88 -0.76 39.76
CA HIS A 44 -0.39 0.43 39.05
C HIS A 44 1.09 0.63 39.39
N PHE A 45 1.97 0.38 38.42
CA PHE A 45 3.39 0.69 38.55
C PHE A 45 3.59 2.20 38.39
N LEU A 46 3.80 2.90 39.50
CA LEU A 46 4.28 4.29 39.52
C LEU A 46 5.80 4.26 39.71
N PRO A 47 6.62 4.69 38.73
CA PRO A 47 8.01 5.00 39.00
C PRO A 47 8.07 6.22 39.93
N SER A 48 8.59 5.98 41.13
CA SER A 48 8.85 6.97 42.17
C SER A 48 9.74 8.09 41.65
N ALA A 49 9.21 9.32 41.64
CA ALA A 49 10.01 10.52 41.59
C ALA A 49 10.63 10.75 42.98
N ASN A 50 11.95 10.71 43.05
CA ASN A 50 12.81 11.64 43.80
C ASN A 50 14.24 11.10 43.82
N ASP A 51 15.14 11.79 43.13
CA ASP A 51 16.25 12.46 43.80
C ASP A 51 16.82 13.54 42.89
N ALA A 52 16.49 14.78 43.23
CA ALA A 52 17.10 15.97 42.69
C ALA A 52 18.45 16.20 43.40
N ALA A 53 19.52 16.37 42.64
CA ALA A 53 20.72 17.08 43.12
C ALA A 53 21.54 17.63 41.93
N ALA A 54 21.29 18.91 41.66
CA ALA A 54 22.22 19.96 41.27
C ALA A 54 23.59 19.59 40.64
N ALA A 55 23.80 20.07 39.41
CA ALA A 55 25.00 20.83 39.07
C ALA A 55 24.78 21.65 37.79
N ASN A 56 24.52 22.93 37.99
CA ASN A 56 24.57 23.99 37.00
C ASN A 56 26.05 24.26 36.66
N LEU A 57 26.50 23.93 35.44
CA LEU A 57 27.77 24.43 34.92
C LEU A 57 27.69 24.54 33.39
N ALA A 58 27.24 25.70 32.94
CA ALA A 58 27.55 26.18 31.61
C ALA A 58 29.04 26.55 31.54
N PRO A 59 29.82 26.03 30.58
CA PRO A 59 31.03 26.70 30.15
C PRO A 59 30.68 27.68 29.03
N GLN A 60 31.28 28.87 29.13
CA GLN A 60 31.04 30.01 28.26
C GLN A 60 31.55 29.77 26.84
N ILE A 61 30.87 30.47 25.94
CA ILE A 61 31.12 30.57 24.50
C ILE A 61 32.40 31.40 24.31
N ASP A 62 33.48 30.77 23.86
CA ASP A 62 34.59 31.48 23.24
C ASP A 62 34.40 31.44 21.73
N GLU A 63 34.09 32.62 21.19
CA GLU A 63 33.84 32.90 19.78
C GLU A 63 35.16 33.08 19.02
N ALA A 64 35.14 32.72 17.73
CA ALA A 64 36.08 33.07 16.66
C ALA A 64 37.28 32.14 16.38
N ALA A 65 37.02 31.11 15.56
CA ALA A 65 37.95 30.66 14.52
C ALA A 65 37.20 30.10 13.30
N ALA A 66 36.74 31.03 12.46
CA ALA A 66 36.73 31.02 11.00
C ALA A 66 36.68 29.69 10.19
N LEU A 67 35.79 29.71 9.18
CA LEU A 67 35.85 29.02 7.87
C LEU A 67 35.61 27.50 7.91
N THR A 68 34.38 27.04 7.69
CA THR A 68 33.78 26.87 6.35
C THR A 68 32.29 26.51 6.53
N PRO A 69 31.37 26.93 5.64
CA PRO A 69 30.03 26.34 5.64
C PRO A 69 30.20 24.85 5.34
N ALA A 70 29.78 24.00 6.28
CA ALA A 70 29.60 22.60 6.03
C ALA A 70 28.67 22.48 4.83
N ALA A 71 29.23 22.08 3.69
CA ALA A 71 28.49 21.88 2.48
C ALA A 71 27.36 20.89 2.77
N ASP A 72 26.13 21.32 2.53
CA ASP A 72 24.99 20.44 2.40
C ASP A 72 25.30 19.51 1.24
N PHE A 73 25.89 18.35 1.52
CA PHE A 73 26.01 17.28 0.55
C PHE A 73 24.61 16.67 0.39
N GLU A 74 23.71 17.40 -0.28
CA GLU A 74 22.63 16.76 -1.01
C GLU A 74 23.28 15.94 -2.13
N ILE A 75 23.68 14.71 -1.79
CA ILE A 75 23.90 13.69 -2.83
C ILE A 75 22.52 13.46 -3.42
N ALA A 76 22.16 14.24 -4.43
CA ALA A 76 21.04 13.93 -5.29
C ALA A 76 21.36 12.54 -5.86
N GLU A 77 20.72 11.50 -5.33
CA GLU A 77 20.80 10.18 -5.94
C GLU A 77 20.50 10.36 -7.41
N GLU A 78 21.48 10.03 -8.26
CA GLU A 78 21.41 10.24 -9.70
C GLU A 78 20.16 9.51 -10.19
N ALA A 79 19.13 10.31 -10.53
CA ALA A 79 17.82 9.83 -10.87
C ALA A 79 17.63 10.03 -12.37
N GLU A 80 17.64 8.94 -13.12
CA GLU A 80 17.39 8.95 -14.56
C GLU A 80 15.87 8.85 -14.78
N GLU A 81 15.25 9.89 -15.34
CA GLU A 81 13.84 9.83 -15.74
C GLU A 81 13.66 8.84 -16.89
N ILE A 82 12.93 7.76 -16.64
CA ILE A 82 12.71 6.66 -17.60
C ILE A 82 11.31 6.71 -18.24
N GLY A 83 10.55 7.78 -17.97
CA GLY A 83 9.26 8.09 -18.60
C GLY A 83 8.05 7.82 -17.71
N GLY A 84 6.85 7.99 -18.29
CA GLY A 84 5.60 7.96 -17.54
C GLY A 84 4.47 7.21 -18.23
N GLY A 85 3.49 6.80 -17.43
CA GLY A 85 2.39 5.95 -17.88
C GLY A 85 1.38 5.64 -16.78
N MET A 86 0.46 4.73 -17.07
CA MET A 86 -0.59 4.36 -16.12
C MET A 86 -0.06 3.39 -15.07
N ALA A 87 -0.25 3.69 -13.79
CA ALA A 87 -0.01 2.77 -12.68
C ALA A 87 -1.31 2.20 -12.14
N SER A 88 -1.25 0.98 -11.62
CA SER A 88 -2.25 0.38 -10.74
C SER A 88 -1.54 -0.19 -9.51
N PHE A 89 -2.27 -0.91 -8.67
CA PHE A 89 -1.69 -1.70 -7.60
C PHE A 89 -2.34 -3.08 -7.49
N TYR A 90 -1.64 -4.01 -6.86
CA TYR A 90 -2.13 -5.34 -6.58
C TYR A 90 -3.05 -5.36 -5.36
N GLY A 91 -4.06 -6.23 -5.40
CA GLY A 91 -4.96 -6.48 -4.26
C GLY A 91 -4.28 -7.23 -3.11
N ARG A 92 -4.80 -7.03 -1.90
CA ARG A 92 -4.25 -7.62 -0.66
C ARG A 92 -4.41 -9.14 -0.61
N GLU A 93 -5.33 -9.71 -1.40
CA GLU A 93 -5.58 -11.14 -1.55
C GLU A 93 -4.38 -11.94 -2.11
N LEU A 94 -3.40 -11.24 -2.70
CA LEU A 94 -2.16 -11.87 -3.19
C LEU A 94 -1.11 -12.05 -2.08
N ALA A 95 -1.36 -11.58 -0.85
CA ALA A 95 -0.39 -11.63 0.24
C ALA A 95 0.22 -13.03 0.42
N GLY A 96 1.55 -13.09 0.56
CA GLY A 96 2.29 -14.33 0.76
C GLY A 96 2.42 -15.21 -0.49
N ARG A 97 1.88 -14.82 -1.65
CA ARG A 97 2.17 -15.52 -2.92
C ARG A 97 3.60 -15.20 -3.38
N PRO A 98 4.29 -16.15 -4.05
CA PRO A 98 5.59 -15.85 -4.63
C PRO A 98 5.46 -14.84 -5.78
N THR A 99 6.35 -13.85 -5.83
CA THR A 99 6.56 -12.96 -6.98
C THR A 99 7.50 -13.60 -8.00
N ALA A 100 7.69 -12.96 -9.16
CA ALA A 100 8.63 -13.42 -10.16
C ALA A 100 10.11 -13.37 -9.72
N SER A 101 10.46 -12.59 -8.68
CA SER A 101 11.81 -12.68 -8.05
C SER A 101 11.96 -13.88 -7.12
N GLY A 102 10.86 -14.56 -6.78
CA GLY A 102 10.80 -15.65 -5.80
C GLY A 102 10.51 -15.20 -4.36
N GLU A 103 10.48 -13.90 -4.09
CA GLU A 103 10.09 -13.34 -2.79
C GLU A 103 8.59 -13.53 -2.52
N ARG A 104 8.22 -13.55 -1.24
CA ARG A 104 6.80 -13.53 -0.85
C ARG A 104 6.26 -12.11 -0.98
N PHE A 105 5.12 -11.94 -1.65
CA PHE A 105 4.48 -10.64 -1.79
C PHE A 105 3.97 -10.13 -0.43
N ASP A 106 4.44 -8.95 -0.05
CA ASP A 106 3.95 -8.18 1.09
C ASP A 106 3.15 -6.97 0.59
N PRO A 107 1.83 -6.92 0.78
CA PRO A 107 1.01 -5.78 0.37
C PRO A 107 1.40 -4.46 1.05
N SER A 108 1.99 -4.51 2.25
CA SER A 108 2.41 -3.32 3.01
C SER A 108 3.81 -2.83 2.62
N GLY A 109 4.55 -3.63 1.85
CA GLY A 109 5.89 -3.29 1.40
C GLY A 109 5.93 -2.15 0.39
N LEU A 110 7.14 -1.73 0.04
CA LEU A 110 7.42 -0.74 -1.00
C LEU A 110 8.03 -1.42 -2.23
N THR A 111 7.25 -2.28 -2.87
CA THR A 111 7.66 -3.02 -4.06
C THR A 111 6.72 -2.79 -5.24
N ALA A 112 7.18 -3.15 -6.43
CA ALA A 112 6.41 -3.05 -7.66
C ALA A 112 6.78 -4.12 -8.69
N ALA A 113 5.87 -4.35 -9.63
CA ALA A 113 6.10 -5.13 -10.83
C ALA A 113 6.39 -4.21 -12.02
N HIS A 114 7.43 -4.54 -12.77
CA HIS A 114 7.76 -3.89 -14.04
C HIS A 114 8.18 -4.93 -15.09
N ARG A 115 7.92 -4.65 -16.37
CA ARG A 115 8.10 -5.64 -17.46
C ARG A 115 9.56 -6.03 -17.66
N THR A 116 10.44 -5.04 -17.65
CA THR A 116 11.82 -5.19 -18.13
C THR A 116 12.89 -4.70 -17.16
N LEU A 117 12.51 -4.00 -16.09
CA LEU A 117 13.51 -3.49 -15.15
C LEU A 117 14.11 -4.68 -14.38
N PRO A 118 15.44 -4.68 -14.16
CA PRO A 118 16.08 -5.70 -13.34
C PRO A 118 15.40 -5.82 -11.96
N PHE A 119 15.37 -7.03 -11.41
CA PHE A 119 14.95 -7.18 -10.02
C PHE A 119 15.98 -6.49 -9.11
N GLY A 120 15.50 -5.81 -8.07
CA GLY A 120 16.33 -5.01 -7.18
C GLY A 120 16.47 -3.55 -7.59
N SER A 121 16.10 -3.17 -8.82
CA SER A 121 16.09 -1.76 -9.23
C SER A 121 15.24 -0.91 -8.29
N LYS A 122 15.80 0.23 -7.85
CA LYS A 122 15.08 1.25 -7.09
C LYS A 122 14.50 2.27 -8.05
N VAL A 123 13.20 2.50 -7.95
CA VAL A 123 12.47 3.41 -8.84
C VAL A 123 11.70 4.40 -7.99
N ARG A 124 11.93 5.69 -8.20
CA ARG A 124 11.03 6.74 -7.71
C ARG A 124 9.81 6.76 -8.61
N VAL A 125 8.64 6.60 -8.00
CA VAL A 125 7.33 6.66 -8.65
C VAL A 125 6.64 7.92 -8.17
N THR A 126 6.37 8.85 -9.08
CA THR A 126 5.71 10.12 -8.76
C THR A 126 4.29 10.12 -9.32
N ASN A 127 3.29 10.33 -8.48
CA ASN A 127 1.91 10.50 -8.93
C ASN A 127 1.74 11.87 -9.57
N ALA A 128 1.50 11.90 -10.88
CA ALA A 128 1.42 13.13 -11.67
C ALA A 128 0.26 14.05 -11.25
N ARG A 129 -0.77 13.52 -10.56
CA ARG A 129 -1.93 14.30 -10.12
C ARG A 129 -1.61 15.16 -8.89
N ASN A 130 -0.82 14.66 -7.95
CA ASN A 130 -0.63 15.29 -6.64
C ASN A 130 0.84 15.54 -6.28
N GLY A 131 1.79 15.15 -7.13
CA GLY A 131 3.22 15.34 -6.94
C GLY A 131 3.85 14.46 -5.86
N ARG A 132 3.07 13.62 -5.17
CA ARG A 132 3.60 12.71 -4.14
C ARG A 132 4.41 11.60 -4.81
N SER A 133 5.52 11.23 -4.20
CA SER A 133 6.41 10.19 -4.71
C SER A 133 6.77 9.16 -3.65
N VAL A 134 7.17 7.99 -4.13
CA VAL A 134 7.67 6.88 -3.31
C VAL A 134 8.77 6.15 -4.06
N VAL A 135 9.79 5.68 -3.35
CA VAL A 135 10.79 4.79 -3.92
C VAL A 135 10.36 3.35 -3.69
N VAL A 136 10.28 2.58 -4.76
CA VAL A 136 9.95 1.15 -4.74
C VAL A 136 11.09 0.31 -5.26
N ARG A 137 11.16 -0.94 -4.80
CA ARG A 137 12.03 -1.95 -5.39
C ARG A 137 11.27 -2.82 -6.37
N ILE A 138 11.84 -3.06 -7.55
CA ILE A 138 11.27 -4.01 -8.51
C ILE A 138 11.53 -5.44 -8.03
N ASN A 139 10.47 -6.19 -7.75
CA ASN A 139 10.58 -7.60 -7.33
C ASN A 139 9.59 -8.53 -8.03
N ASP A 140 8.85 -8.03 -9.02
CA ASP A 140 7.88 -8.83 -9.76
C ASP A 140 7.82 -8.42 -11.25
N ARG A 141 7.11 -9.21 -12.06
CA ARG A 141 6.96 -9.01 -13.50
C ARG A 141 5.53 -8.71 -13.89
N GLY A 142 5.41 -7.93 -14.96
CA GLY A 142 4.15 -7.37 -15.43
C GLY A 142 4.21 -5.85 -15.38
N PRO A 143 3.08 -5.15 -15.56
CA PRO A 143 1.78 -5.69 -15.96
C PRO A 143 1.79 -6.25 -17.39
N PHE A 144 1.19 -7.43 -17.62
CA PHE A 144 1.15 -8.05 -18.96
C PHE A 144 -0.11 -7.70 -19.77
N HIS A 145 -1.12 -7.15 -19.11
CA HIS A 145 -2.40 -6.82 -19.72
C HIS A 145 -2.63 -5.31 -19.69
N GLY A 146 -3.18 -4.78 -20.78
CA GLY A 146 -3.44 -3.36 -20.94
C GLY A 146 -2.16 -2.53 -21.13
N ASN A 147 -2.34 -1.21 -21.10
CA ASN A 147 -1.30 -0.21 -21.33
C ASN A 147 -0.71 0.35 -20.02
N ARG A 148 -0.74 -0.42 -18.93
CA ARG A 148 -0.12 -0.01 -17.66
C ARG A 148 1.40 -0.08 -17.74
N LEU A 149 2.07 0.86 -17.10
CA LEU A 149 3.52 0.94 -17.01
C LEU A 149 4.06 0.12 -15.83
N ILE A 150 3.40 0.23 -14.67
CA ILE A 150 3.86 -0.34 -13.40
C ILE A 150 2.67 -0.75 -12.53
N ASP A 151 2.78 -1.86 -11.80
CA ASP A 151 1.81 -2.25 -10.77
C ASP A 151 2.49 -2.19 -9.39
N LEU A 152 1.98 -1.36 -8.50
CA LEU A 152 2.52 -1.13 -7.16
C LEU A 152 1.99 -2.14 -6.14
N SER A 153 2.71 -2.32 -5.05
CA SER A 153 2.15 -2.82 -3.79
C SER A 153 1.10 -1.84 -3.23
N HIS A 154 0.19 -2.32 -2.38
CA HIS A 154 -0.83 -1.47 -1.76
C HIS A 154 -0.22 -0.36 -0.91
N GLY A 155 0.82 -0.65 -0.13
CA GLY A 155 1.54 0.33 0.69
C GLY A 155 2.19 1.44 -0.14
N ALA A 156 2.83 1.09 -1.26
CA ALA A 156 3.38 2.09 -2.18
C ALA A 156 2.29 2.92 -2.89
N ALA A 157 1.16 2.31 -3.24
CA ALA A 157 0.03 3.04 -3.82
C ALA A 157 -0.61 4.02 -2.82
N GLU A 158 -0.70 3.63 -1.56
CA GLU A 158 -1.23 4.45 -0.47
C GLU A 158 -0.35 5.67 -0.20
N SER A 159 0.98 5.50 -0.18
CA SER A 159 1.93 6.57 0.08
C SER A 159 1.92 7.70 -0.96
N ILE A 160 1.49 7.40 -2.20
CA ILE A 160 1.30 8.40 -3.27
C ILE A 160 -0.18 8.76 -3.52
N GLY A 161 -1.10 8.24 -2.71
CA GLY A 161 -2.53 8.55 -2.80
C GLY A 161 -3.24 7.98 -4.03
N LEU A 162 -2.78 6.84 -4.55
CA LEU A 162 -3.34 6.16 -5.72
C LEU A 162 -4.55 5.26 -5.38
N VAL A 163 -4.62 4.74 -4.14
CA VAL A 163 -5.62 3.74 -3.73
C VAL A 163 -7.05 4.19 -4.00
N SER A 164 -7.41 5.43 -3.64
CA SER A 164 -8.76 5.97 -3.83
C SER A 164 -9.20 6.02 -5.30
N ALA A 165 -8.26 6.16 -6.24
CA ALA A 165 -8.54 6.21 -7.67
C ALA A 165 -8.46 4.84 -8.36
N GLY A 166 -7.89 3.82 -7.68
CA GLY A 166 -7.59 2.51 -8.26
C GLY A 166 -6.37 2.51 -9.20
N SER A 167 -6.25 3.53 -10.04
CA SER A 167 -5.16 3.71 -10.99
C SER A 167 -4.89 5.20 -11.25
N GLY A 168 -3.78 5.52 -11.91
CA GLY A 168 -3.44 6.91 -12.21
C GLY A 168 -2.12 7.06 -12.97
N ARG A 169 -1.92 8.24 -13.57
CA ARG A 169 -0.68 8.54 -14.31
C ARG A 169 0.47 8.78 -13.32
N VAL A 170 1.60 8.14 -13.60
CA VAL A 170 2.85 8.31 -12.84
C VAL A 170 4.01 8.61 -13.77
N GLU A 171 5.02 9.28 -13.23
CA GLU A 171 6.35 9.43 -13.82
C GLU A 171 7.34 8.57 -13.02
N LEU A 172 8.27 7.91 -13.72
CA LEU A 172 9.25 7.01 -13.14
C LEU A 172 10.67 7.54 -13.33
N ALA A 173 11.45 7.52 -12.24
CA ALA A 173 12.88 7.74 -12.29
C ALA A 173 13.64 6.54 -11.71
N LEU A 174 14.63 6.03 -12.43
CA LEU A 174 15.53 4.99 -11.96
C LEU A 174 16.61 5.63 -11.09
N LEU A 175 16.82 5.11 -9.89
CA LEU A 175 17.86 5.60 -8.98
C LEU A 175 19.14 4.80 -9.19
N GLY A 176 20.27 5.51 -9.35
CA GLY A 176 21.60 4.94 -9.45
C GLY A 176 21.92 4.02 -8.27
N SER A 177 22.49 2.86 -8.56
CA SER A 177 22.87 1.83 -7.57
C SER A 177 24.26 2.01 -7.01
#